data_AF-A0A9D6A0H5-F1
#
_entry.id   AF-A0A9D6A0H5-F1
#
_cell.length_a   1.000
_cell.length_b   1.000
_cell.length_c   1.000
_cell.angle_alpha   90.00
_cell.angle_beta   90.00
_cell.angle_gamma   90.00
#
_symmetry.space_group_name_H-M   'P 1'
#
loop_
_entity.id
_entity.type
_entity.pdbx_description
1 polymer ?
#
loop_
_entity_poly.entity_id
_entity_poly.type
_entity_poly.pdbx_seq_one_letter_code
_entity_poly.pdbx_strand_id
1 'polypeptide(L)'
;MKKIILRTLIVLIIMITLSLMTGTKADSATYYMPYLHTSTSNVVYCVVTNQSSSQVNASFTTMSLENGTASQTASTSFTVDAKTTQLMTFSGSTLTTGSSTITIPDVSASTISGYSGKLAFIGTSSPGDTEFGGGVTASTVSCTDVPMSCFQGTTSPKRNLVGHNCEDGTNKFAY
;
A
#
# COMPACT_ATOMS: atom_id res chain seq x y z
N MET A 1 -37.71 -41.75 9.89
CA MET A 1 -37.87 -40.28 9.91
C MET A 1 -36.76 -39.54 10.69
N LYS A 2 -36.50 -39.81 11.98
CA LYS A 2 -35.46 -39.09 12.77
C LYS A 2 -34.06 -39.06 12.15
N LYS A 3 -33.62 -40.16 11.51
CA LYS A 3 -32.30 -40.26 10.85
C LYS A 3 -32.17 -39.42 9.57
N ILE A 4 -33.29 -39.14 8.89
CA ILE A 4 -33.31 -38.33 7.65
C ILE A 4 -33.21 -36.84 8.02
N ILE A 5 -33.99 -36.41 9.02
CA ILE A 5 -33.98 -35.03 9.54
C ILE A 5 -32.58 -34.66 10.05
N LEU A 6 -31.92 -35.56 10.78
CA LEU A 6 -30.56 -35.35 11.28
C LEU A 6 -29.53 -35.17 10.15
N ARG A 7 -29.65 -35.93 9.05
CA ARG A 7 -28.74 -35.82 7.89
C ARG A 7 -28.94 -34.51 7.14
N THR A 8 -30.18 -34.06 6.95
CA THR A 8 -30.47 -32.75 6.33
C THR A 8 -29.98 -31.58 7.19
N LEU A 9 -30.06 -31.68 8.52
CA LEU A 9 -29.58 -30.63 9.41
C LEU A 9 -28.06 -30.48 9.36
N ILE A 10 -27.33 -31.61 9.33
CA ILE A 10 -25.87 -31.62 9.24
C ILE A 10 -25.38 -31.01 7.92
N VAL A 11 -26.01 -31.37 6.79
CA VAL A 11 -25.65 -30.80 5.48
C VAL A 11 -25.92 -29.30 5.43
N LEU A 12 -27.03 -28.84 6.02
CA LEU A 12 -27.34 -27.40 6.09
C LEU A 12 -26.32 -26.64 6.95
N ILE A 13 -25.92 -27.20 8.09
CA ILE A 13 -24.89 -26.60 8.95
C ILE A 13 -23.55 -26.52 8.21
N ILE A 14 -23.14 -27.58 7.49
CA ILE A 14 -21.90 -27.57 6.71
C ILE A 14 -21.94 -26.49 5.63
N MET A 15 -23.05 -26.36 4.89
CA MET A 15 -23.22 -25.34 3.85
C MET A 15 -23.19 -23.92 4.41
N ILE A 16 -23.79 -23.68 5.58
CA ILE A 16 -23.74 -22.39 6.28
C ILE A 16 -22.30 -22.09 6.74
N THR A 17 -21.60 -23.07 7.31
CA THR A 17 -20.21 -22.88 7.76
C THR A 17 -19.23 -22.65 6.60
N LEU A 18 -19.43 -23.29 5.44
CA LEU A 18 -18.62 -23.03 4.25
C LEU A 18 -18.87 -21.64 3.67
N SER A 19 -20.10 -21.13 3.77
CA SER A 19 -20.46 -19.79 3.28
C SER A 19 -19.86 -18.67 4.14
N LEU A 20 -19.50 -18.96 5.39
CA LEU A 20 -18.86 -18.03 6.33
C LEU A 20 -17.32 -18.00 6.20
N MET A 21 -16.74 -18.82 5.32
CA MET A 21 -15.29 -18.87 5.07
C MET A 21 -14.86 -18.06 3.84
N THR A 22 -15.65 -17.10 3.37
CA THR A 22 -15.19 -16.14 2.37
C THR A 22 -14.17 -15.22 3.04
N GLY A 23 -12.88 -15.47 2.79
CA GLY A 23 -11.80 -14.57 3.22
C GLY A 23 -12.13 -13.13 2.82
N THR A 24 -11.91 -12.21 3.75
CA THR A 24 -11.97 -10.77 3.49
C THR A 24 -10.98 -10.46 2.37
N LYS A 25 -11.47 -10.08 1.20
CA LYS A 25 -10.59 -9.62 0.13
C LYS A 25 -9.81 -8.40 0.63
N ALA A 26 -8.56 -8.31 0.17
CA ALA A 26 -7.70 -7.15 0.32
C ALA A 26 -8.44 -5.85 0.00
N ASP A 27 -8.55 -4.97 0.99
CA ASP A 27 -9.08 -3.61 0.80
C ASP A 27 -7.98 -2.64 0.33
N SER A 28 -6.72 -3.02 0.54
CA SER A 28 -5.55 -2.23 0.19
C SER A 28 -4.34 -3.10 -0.12
N ALA A 29 -3.45 -2.57 -0.94
CA ALA A 29 -2.10 -3.08 -1.13
C ALA A 29 -1.11 -2.16 -0.43
N THR A 30 -0.42 -2.69 0.57
CA THR A 30 0.52 -1.92 1.40
C THR A 30 1.96 -2.34 1.10
N TYR A 31 2.76 -1.39 0.64
CA TYR A 31 4.20 -1.56 0.48
C TYR A 31 4.94 -1.06 1.71
N TYR A 32 5.68 -1.93 2.37
CA TYR A 32 6.64 -1.56 3.40
C TYR A 32 7.98 -1.26 2.75
N MET A 33 8.43 -0.02 2.92
CA MET A 33 9.69 0.46 2.37
C MET A 33 10.84 0.11 3.32
N PRO A 34 12.03 -0.26 2.79
CA PRO A 34 13.23 -0.35 3.60
C PRO A 34 13.61 1.03 4.13
N TYR A 35 14.64 1.08 4.94
CA TYR A 35 15.19 2.34 5.43
C TYR A 35 15.68 3.21 4.25
N LEU A 36 15.15 4.43 4.17
CA LEU A 36 15.46 5.45 3.17
C LEU A 36 16.28 6.58 3.81
N HIS A 37 17.25 7.12 3.08
CA HIS A 37 18.08 8.24 3.55
C HIS A 37 17.48 9.58 3.09
N THR A 38 17.55 10.61 3.94
CA THR A 38 17.16 12.00 3.61
C THR A 38 18.19 12.77 2.75
N SER A 39 19.14 12.08 2.12
CA SER A 39 20.17 12.72 1.30
C SER A 39 19.67 12.86 -0.12
N THR A 40 19.76 14.06 -0.69
CA THR A 40 19.42 14.34 -2.09
C THR A 40 20.37 13.68 -3.09
N SER A 41 21.47 13.08 -2.62
CA SER A 41 22.38 12.27 -3.44
C SER A 41 21.98 10.78 -3.49
N ASN A 42 21.12 10.33 -2.55
CA ASN A 42 20.69 8.94 -2.41
C ASN A 42 19.20 8.79 -2.76
N VAL A 43 18.80 9.39 -3.89
CA VAL A 43 17.41 9.41 -4.36
C VAL A 43 16.90 7.99 -4.62
N VAL A 44 15.67 7.71 -4.20
CA VAL A 44 14.96 6.48 -4.49
C VAL A 44 13.82 6.75 -5.47
N TYR A 45 13.78 5.96 -6.52
CA TYR A 45 12.80 6.03 -7.60
C TYR A 45 11.95 4.77 -7.56
N CYS A 46 10.65 4.90 -7.32
CA CYS A 46 9.71 3.79 -7.34
C CYS A 46 8.74 3.97 -8.51
N VAL A 47 8.73 3.01 -9.42
CA VAL A 47 7.76 2.97 -10.51
C VAL A 47 6.62 2.10 -10.04
N VAL A 48 5.43 2.70 -9.91
CA VAL A 48 4.19 1.97 -9.61
C VAL A 48 3.30 1.95 -10.85
N THR A 49 2.71 0.79 -11.13
CA THR A 49 1.73 0.67 -12.21
C THR A 49 0.39 0.29 -11.61
N ASN A 50 -0.66 1.03 -11.92
CA ASN A 50 -2.02 0.64 -11.59
C ASN A 50 -2.60 -0.17 -12.74
N GLN A 51 -2.56 -1.50 -12.61
CA GLN A 51 -3.14 -2.45 -13.55
C GLN A 51 -4.65 -2.65 -13.33
N SER A 52 -5.25 -2.06 -12.31
CA SER A 52 -6.69 -2.19 -12.07
C SER A 52 -7.52 -1.43 -13.12
N SER A 53 -8.84 -1.63 -13.11
CA SER A 53 -9.77 -0.89 -13.96
C SER A 53 -10.17 0.48 -13.41
N SER A 54 -9.75 0.81 -12.19
CA SER A 54 -10.18 2.00 -11.45
C SER A 54 -8.99 2.81 -10.98
N GLN A 55 -9.21 4.09 -10.64
CA GLN A 55 -8.19 4.88 -9.97
C GLN A 55 -7.90 4.27 -8.58
N VAL A 56 -6.65 4.42 -8.12
CA VAL A 56 -6.28 4.07 -6.75
C VAL A 56 -5.80 5.32 -6.02
N ASN A 57 -6.20 5.44 -4.75
CA ASN A 57 -5.69 6.42 -3.83
C ASN A 57 -4.45 5.84 -3.15
N ALA A 58 -3.36 6.60 -3.15
CA ALA A 58 -2.11 6.24 -2.52
C ALA A 58 -1.84 7.19 -1.35
N SER A 59 -1.31 6.66 -0.24
CA SER A 59 -0.86 7.47 0.89
C SER A 59 0.46 6.93 1.43
N PHE A 60 1.36 7.83 1.81
CA PHE A 60 2.63 7.48 2.44
C PHE A 60 2.57 7.83 3.93
N THR A 61 2.98 6.88 4.78
CA THR A 61 3.05 7.07 6.23
C THR A 61 4.46 6.72 6.70
N THR A 62 5.07 7.64 7.47
CA THR A 62 6.35 7.36 8.12
C THR A 62 6.14 6.32 9.22
N MET A 63 7.02 5.32 9.31
CA MET A 63 6.90 4.22 10.27
C MET A 63 8.03 4.23 11.30
N SER A 64 9.21 4.76 10.95
CA SER A 64 10.32 4.96 11.90
C SER A 64 11.29 6.02 11.40
N LEU A 65 12.12 6.54 12.31
CA LEU A 65 13.15 7.55 12.08
C LEU A 65 14.48 7.07 12.69
N GLU A 66 15.64 7.48 12.14
CA GLU A 66 16.95 7.09 12.72
C GLU A 66 17.13 7.53 14.17
N ASN A 67 16.78 8.80 14.42
CA ASN A 67 17.20 9.54 15.61
C ASN A 67 15.98 9.98 16.43
N GLY A 68 14.84 9.28 16.31
CA GLY A 68 13.59 9.72 16.92
C GLY A 68 12.53 8.63 17.02
N THR A 69 11.42 8.99 17.66
CA THR A 69 10.24 8.14 17.76
C THR A 69 9.52 8.05 16.42
N ALA A 70 9.16 6.82 16.04
CA ALA A 70 8.22 6.55 14.96
C ALA A 70 6.96 7.40 15.10
N SER A 71 6.62 8.16 14.05
CA SER A 71 5.42 8.98 14.00
C SER A 71 4.61 8.52 12.80
N GLN A 72 3.39 8.03 13.05
CA GLN A 72 2.49 7.51 12.00
C GLN A 72 1.72 8.64 11.31
N THR A 73 2.38 9.75 10.99
CA THR A 73 1.71 10.84 10.27
C THR A 73 1.62 10.49 8.79
N ALA A 74 0.39 10.39 8.27
CA ALA A 74 0.16 10.25 6.84
C ALA A 74 0.55 11.57 6.15
N SER A 75 1.40 11.46 5.13
CA SER A 75 2.11 12.59 4.53
C SER A 75 1.24 13.42 3.58
N THR A 76 0.37 12.77 2.80
CA THR A 76 -0.81 13.28 2.06
C THR A 76 -1.23 12.17 1.09
N SER A 77 -2.47 12.22 0.58
CA SER A 77 -2.92 11.30 -0.46
C SER A 77 -2.63 11.85 -1.86
N PHE A 78 -2.29 10.95 -2.78
CA PHE A 78 -2.24 11.19 -4.23
C PHE A 78 -2.97 10.07 -4.95
N THR A 79 -3.20 10.21 -6.24
CA THR A 79 -3.88 9.19 -7.04
C THR A 79 -2.97 8.61 -8.11
N VAL A 80 -3.26 7.37 -8.49
CA VAL A 80 -2.68 6.73 -9.68
C VAL A 80 -3.84 6.25 -10.55
N ASP A 81 -3.94 6.79 -11.76
CA ASP A 81 -5.05 6.51 -12.66
C ASP A 81 -5.03 5.06 -13.16
N ALA A 82 -6.21 4.54 -13.49
CA ALA A 82 -6.37 3.19 -14.02
C ALA A 82 -5.51 2.98 -15.28
N LYS A 83 -4.84 1.84 -15.38
CA LYS A 83 -4.01 1.45 -16.53
C LYS A 83 -2.86 2.40 -16.82
N THR A 84 -2.37 3.11 -15.81
CA THR A 84 -1.23 4.02 -15.93
C THR A 84 -0.05 3.61 -15.06
N THR A 85 1.12 4.13 -15.41
CA THR A 85 2.35 3.98 -14.64
C THR A 85 2.78 5.35 -14.14
N GLN A 86 3.19 5.43 -12.88
CA GLN A 86 3.60 6.66 -12.23
C GLN A 86 4.95 6.47 -11.57
N LEU A 87 5.83 7.46 -11.78
CA LEU A 87 7.12 7.54 -11.12
C LEU A 87 6.96 8.32 -9.82
N MET A 88 7.32 7.66 -8.72
CA MET A 88 7.47 8.26 -7.40
C MET A 88 8.95 8.47 -7.12
N THR A 89 9.33 9.66 -6.69
CA THR A 89 10.72 9.97 -6.34
C THR A 89 10.80 10.46 -4.91
N PHE A 90 11.49 9.67 -4.09
CA PHE A 90 11.83 10.00 -2.70
C PHE A 90 13.20 10.68 -2.70
N SER A 91 13.23 11.96 -2.29
CA SER A 91 14.45 12.75 -2.18
C SER A 91 14.36 13.67 -0.98
N GLY A 92 15.27 13.50 -0.02
CA GLY A 92 15.25 14.28 1.21
C GLY A 92 14.00 14.02 2.03
N SER A 93 13.29 15.10 2.36
CA SER A 93 12.01 15.08 3.08
C SER A 93 10.80 15.13 2.15
N THR A 94 10.98 14.81 0.86
CA THR A 94 9.93 14.94 -0.15
C THR A 94 9.67 13.65 -0.91
N LEU A 95 8.39 13.41 -1.19
CA LEU A 95 7.89 12.44 -2.15
C LEU A 95 7.30 13.23 -3.32
N THR A 96 7.86 13.07 -4.51
CA THR A 96 7.31 13.67 -5.74
C THR A 96 6.65 12.60 -6.59
N THR A 97 5.49 12.93 -7.15
CA THR A 97 4.67 12.00 -7.92
C THR A 97 3.90 12.77 -8.99
N GLY A 98 4.27 12.57 -10.26
CA GLY A 98 3.79 13.42 -11.35
C GLY A 98 4.15 14.90 -11.12
N SER A 99 3.15 15.78 -11.09
CA SER A 99 3.31 17.21 -10.77
C SER A 99 3.19 17.54 -9.27
N SER A 100 2.85 16.56 -8.43
CA SER A 100 2.63 16.77 -7.01
C SER A 100 3.93 16.57 -6.22
N THR A 101 4.19 17.48 -5.28
CA THR A 101 5.28 17.35 -4.30
C THR A 101 4.66 17.30 -2.91
N ILE A 102 4.98 16.23 -2.19
CA ILE A 102 4.47 15.94 -0.86
C ILE A 102 5.64 16.05 0.13
N THR A 103 5.46 16.85 1.17
CA THR A 103 6.42 16.92 2.29
C THR A 103 6.11 15.81 3.29
N ILE A 104 7.14 15.05 3.66
CA ILE A 104 7.04 13.96 4.63
C ILE A 104 7.09 14.58 6.05
N PRO A 105 5.97 14.58 6.81
CA PRO A 105 5.76 15.48 7.96
C PRO A 105 6.77 15.30 9.10
N ASP A 106 7.29 14.09 9.28
CA ASP A 106 8.14 13.72 10.41
C ASP A 106 9.65 13.69 10.09
N VAL A 107 10.03 14.05 8.86
CA VAL A 107 11.44 14.15 8.43
C VAL A 107 11.81 15.58 7.99
N SER A 108 10.94 16.54 8.28
CA SER A 108 11.18 17.97 8.02
C SER A 108 12.28 18.56 8.91
N ALA A 109 12.65 17.88 10.00
CA ALA A 109 13.78 18.26 10.84
C ALA A 109 15.11 17.93 10.16
N SER A 110 15.98 18.93 9.99
CA SER A 110 17.29 18.83 9.33
C SER A 110 18.32 17.89 9.99
N THR A 111 17.94 17.22 11.08
CA THR A 111 18.80 16.33 11.89
C THR A 111 18.53 14.84 11.65
N ILE A 112 17.49 14.48 10.89
CA ILE A 112 17.15 13.09 10.62
C ILE A 112 17.86 12.67 9.32
N SER A 113 18.73 11.67 9.41
CA SER A 113 19.48 11.10 8.27
C SER A 113 18.69 10.05 7.50
N GLY A 114 17.59 9.52 8.05
CA GLY A 114 16.71 8.62 7.32
C GLY A 114 15.44 8.20 8.06
N TYR A 115 14.61 7.46 7.35
CA TYR A 115 13.29 7.03 7.78
C TYR A 115 12.89 5.73 7.09
N SER A 116 11.98 4.98 7.70
CA SER A 116 11.21 3.94 6.99
C SER A 116 9.75 4.39 6.88
N GLY A 117 9.00 3.76 6.00
CA GLY A 117 7.59 4.07 5.84
C GLY A 117 6.82 2.98 5.14
N LYS A 118 5.52 3.19 5.05
CA LYS A 118 4.63 2.36 4.26
C LYS A 118 3.88 3.21 3.23
N LEU A 119 3.64 2.63 2.07
CA LEU A 119 2.86 3.21 1.00
C LEU A 119 1.62 2.34 0.82
N ALA A 120 0.45 2.87 1.16
CA ALA A 120 -0.83 2.16 1.06
C ALA A 120 -1.57 2.61 -0.19
N PHE A 121 -1.97 1.66 -1.04
CA PHE A 121 -2.85 1.86 -2.18
C PHE A 121 -4.21 1.28 -1.89
N ILE A 122 -5.24 2.11 -2.00
CA ILE A 122 -6.63 1.77 -1.71
C ILE A 122 -7.42 2.04 -2.98
N GLY A 123 -8.28 1.10 -3.39
CA GLY A 123 -9.14 1.33 -4.54
C GLY A 123 -10.11 2.47 -4.26
N THR A 124 -10.38 3.31 -5.26
CA THR A 124 -11.52 4.23 -5.13
C THR A 124 -12.79 3.40 -5.18
N SER A 125 -13.36 3.09 -4.01
CA SER A 125 -14.72 2.59 -3.93
C SER A 125 -15.69 3.73 -4.28
N SER A 126 -16.76 3.43 -5.03
CA SER A 126 -17.84 4.40 -5.25
C SER A 126 -18.37 4.86 -3.88
N PRO A 127 -18.80 6.13 -3.73
CA PRO A 127 -18.77 6.90 -2.48
C PRO A 127 -19.24 6.14 -1.21
N GLY A 128 -18.35 6.06 -0.21
CA GLY A 128 -18.67 5.81 1.21
C GLY A 128 -17.50 5.34 2.11
N ASP A 129 -16.23 5.43 1.68
CA ASP A 129 -15.17 4.67 2.37
C ASP A 129 -14.92 5.19 3.78
N THR A 130 -15.08 4.31 4.78
CA THR A 130 -15.35 4.71 6.17
C THR A 130 -14.11 4.91 7.02
N GLU A 131 -12.92 4.75 6.47
CA GLU A 131 -11.77 5.48 7.03
C GLU A 131 -12.02 7.01 6.96
N PHE A 132 -13.07 7.42 6.21
CA PHE A 132 -13.78 8.72 6.23
C PHE A 132 -15.33 8.63 6.39
N GLY A 133 -15.90 7.70 7.18
CA GLY A 133 -17.36 7.64 7.40
C GLY A 133 -18.25 7.14 6.22
N GLY A 134 -18.64 5.86 6.19
CA GLY A 134 -19.95 5.40 5.71
C GLY A 134 -20.04 4.23 4.71
N GLY A 135 -19.80 2.98 5.13
CA GLY A 135 -20.19 1.71 4.49
C GLY A 135 -20.04 1.60 2.95
N VAL A 136 -18.95 0.99 2.47
CA VAL A 136 -18.76 0.69 1.04
C VAL A 136 -18.50 -0.77 0.77
N THR A 137 -18.92 -1.17 -0.42
CA THR A 137 -18.34 -2.29 -1.15
C THR A 137 -16.98 -1.86 -1.72
N ALA A 138 -15.92 -2.13 -0.97
CA ALA A 138 -14.52 -1.90 -1.33
C ALA A 138 -14.21 -2.30 -2.79
N SER A 139 -13.62 -1.37 -3.56
CA SER A 139 -12.91 -1.73 -4.77
C SER A 139 -11.62 -2.40 -4.33
N THR A 140 -11.57 -3.73 -4.38
CA THR A 140 -10.45 -4.51 -3.83
C THR A 140 -9.19 -4.27 -4.67
N VAL A 141 -8.16 -3.68 -4.08
CA VAL A 141 -6.83 -3.52 -4.70
C VAL A 141 -5.87 -4.48 -4.03
N SER A 142 -5.13 -5.23 -4.84
CA SER A 142 -4.14 -6.21 -4.40
C SER A 142 -2.73 -5.84 -4.85
N CYS A 143 -1.72 -6.50 -4.27
CA CYS A 143 -0.32 -6.33 -4.67
C CYS A 143 -0.08 -6.67 -6.14
N THR A 144 -0.91 -7.53 -6.75
CA THR A 144 -0.82 -7.82 -8.19
C THR A 144 -1.46 -6.74 -9.06
N ASP A 145 -2.43 -5.99 -8.54
CA ASP A 145 -3.07 -4.88 -9.26
C ASP A 145 -2.17 -3.65 -9.31
N VAL A 146 -1.36 -3.43 -8.27
CA VAL A 146 -0.47 -2.26 -8.17
C VAL A 146 1.00 -2.66 -8.01
N PRO A 147 1.63 -3.38 -8.96
CA PRO A 147 3.03 -3.74 -8.84
C PRO A 147 3.91 -2.50 -8.75
N MET A 148 4.93 -2.57 -7.90
CA MET A 148 5.92 -1.53 -7.73
C MET A 148 7.32 -2.11 -7.88
N SER A 149 8.23 -1.32 -8.43
CA SER A 149 9.66 -1.62 -8.42
C SER A 149 10.44 -0.36 -8.10
N CYS A 150 11.36 -0.48 -7.14
CA CYS A 150 12.15 0.63 -6.65
C CYS A 150 13.63 0.49 -7.02
N PHE A 151 14.26 1.63 -7.26
CA PHE A 151 15.66 1.76 -7.64
C PHE A 151 16.31 2.89 -6.83
N GLN A 152 17.59 2.75 -6.51
CA GLN A 152 18.33 3.73 -5.75
C GLN A 152 19.53 4.28 -6.52
N GLY A 153 19.75 5.59 -6.35
CA GLY A 153 20.96 6.29 -6.74
C GLY A 153 20.85 7.00 -8.09
N THR A 154 21.91 7.73 -8.41
CA THR A 154 22.00 8.60 -9.60
C THR A 154 22.79 7.96 -10.74
N THR A 155 23.27 6.72 -10.57
CA THR A 155 24.06 6.00 -11.59
C THR A 155 23.19 5.50 -12.74
N SER A 156 23.83 5.20 -13.88
CA SER A 156 23.21 4.53 -15.03
C SER A 156 23.96 3.22 -15.35
N PRO A 157 23.35 2.03 -15.17
CA PRO A 157 22.00 1.82 -14.64
C PRO A 157 21.89 2.14 -13.14
N LYS A 158 20.67 2.43 -12.68
CA LYS A 158 20.36 2.54 -11.25
C LYS A 158 20.37 1.14 -10.63
N ARG A 159 20.67 1.05 -9.32
CA ARG A 159 20.65 -0.23 -8.60
C ARG A 159 19.24 -0.54 -8.12
N ASN A 160 18.84 -1.81 -8.16
CA ASN A 160 17.57 -2.24 -7.57
C ASN A 160 17.58 -1.97 -6.07
N LEU A 161 16.48 -1.41 -5.55
CA LEU A 161 16.27 -1.27 -4.11
C LEU A 161 15.63 -2.56 -3.60
N VAL A 162 16.42 -3.35 -2.88
CA VAL A 162 15.97 -4.62 -2.27
C VAL A 162 15.43 -4.35 -0.87
N GLY A 163 14.47 -5.17 -0.44
CA GLY A 163 13.93 -5.18 0.92
C GLY A 163 12.62 -4.41 1.09
N HIS A 164 11.94 -4.10 -0.01
CA HIS A 164 10.55 -3.62 0.05
C HIS A 164 9.59 -4.78 -0.15
N ASN A 165 8.49 -4.77 0.59
CA ASN A 165 7.52 -5.88 0.56
C ASN A 165 6.12 -5.34 0.35
N CYS A 166 5.31 -6.02 -0.45
CA CYS A 166 3.88 -5.75 -0.56
C CYS A 166 3.08 -6.76 0.27
N GLU A 167 2.09 -6.27 1.01
CA GLU A 167 1.10 -7.08 1.71
C GLU A 167 -0.31 -6.56 1.40
N ASP A 168 -1.22 -7.47 1.06
CA ASP A 168 -2.63 -7.13 0.80
C ASP A 168 -3.60 -7.99 1.66
N GLY A 169 -3.08 -8.70 2.66
CA GLY A 169 -3.85 -9.62 3.51
C GLY A 169 -4.08 -11.00 2.87
N THR A 170 -3.91 -11.15 1.56
CA THR A 170 -3.93 -12.44 0.85
C THR A 170 -2.54 -12.81 0.32
N ASN A 171 -1.88 -11.86 -0.34
CA ASN A 171 -0.57 -11.98 -0.94
C ASN A 171 0.48 -11.24 -0.10
N LYS A 172 1.68 -11.81 -0.09
CA LYS A 172 2.88 -11.19 0.44
C LYS A 172 4.02 -11.37 -0.56
N PHE A 173 4.47 -10.28 -1.16
CA PHE A 173 5.60 -10.28 -2.09
C PHE A 173 6.77 -9.55 -1.47
N ALA A 174 7.97 -10.08 -1.66
CA ALA A 174 9.23 -9.44 -1.28
C ALA A 174 10.06 -9.19 -2.54
N TYR A 175 10.62 -8.00 -2.64
CA TYR A 175 11.34 -7.50 -3.80
C TYR A 175 12.76 -7.05 -3.44
#